data_AF-A0A6G3XSX8-F1
#
_entry.id   AF-A0A6G3XSX8-F1
#
_cell.length_a   1.000
_cell.length_b   1.000
_cell.length_c   1.000
_cell.angle_alpha   90.00
_cell.angle_beta   90.00
_cell.angle_gamma   90.00
#
_symmetry.space_group_name_H-M   'P 1'
#
loop_
_entity.id
_entity.type
_entity.pdbx_description
1 polymer ?
#
loop_
_entity_poly.entity_id
_entity_poly.type
_entity_poly.pdbx_seq_one_letter_code
_entity_poly.pdbx_strand_id
1 'polypeptide(L)'
;AGFSVPAGMPCRTTHDLTHSVTRLLSRGGSVIVKRDRAVSGHGNVVVTMDPDLEVTGAMTTIRPTDPRDLDEVLAFAGLTDSHAPLGEVVVEEFLPGCRSVYVEVLCPEDGE
;
A
#
# COMPACT_ATOMS: atom_id res chain seq x y z
N ALA A 1 -5.63 -15.96 -11.38
CA ALA A 1 -6.89 -15.50 -12.00
C ALA A 1 -6.73 -14.40 -13.08
N GLY A 2 -5.51 -13.99 -13.48
CA GLY A 2 -5.31 -13.14 -14.66
C GLY A 2 -5.88 -11.72 -14.61
N PHE A 3 -6.39 -11.27 -13.46
CA PHE A 3 -6.91 -9.91 -13.28
C PHE A 3 -5.80 -8.88 -13.27
N SER A 4 -6.06 -7.72 -13.90
CA SER A 4 -5.20 -6.57 -13.81
C SER A 4 -5.19 -6.01 -12.39
N VAL A 5 -4.00 -5.84 -11.83
CA VAL A 5 -3.78 -5.25 -10.51
C VAL A 5 -2.69 -4.18 -10.60
N PRO A 6 -2.71 -3.15 -9.74
CA PRO A 6 -1.61 -2.19 -9.65
C PRO A 6 -0.27 -2.87 -9.41
N ALA A 7 0.81 -2.27 -9.87
CA ALA A 7 2.15 -2.79 -9.62
C ALA A 7 2.44 -2.76 -8.11
N GLY A 8 2.80 -3.90 -7.53
CA GLY A 8 2.98 -4.00 -6.09
C GLY A 8 3.40 -5.39 -5.63
N MET A 9 3.57 -5.54 -4.32
CA MET A 9 3.82 -6.83 -3.67
C MET A 9 3.48 -6.80 -2.17
N PRO A 10 3.16 -7.95 -1.56
CA PRO A 10 3.17 -8.10 -0.12
C PRO A 10 4.60 -8.00 0.42
N CYS A 11 4.75 -7.33 1.56
CA CYS A 11 5.99 -7.11 2.29
C CYS A 11 5.91 -7.81 3.65
N ARG A 12 6.96 -8.56 3.98
CA ARG A 12 7.07 -9.32 5.23
C ARG A 12 8.15 -8.78 6.16
N THR A 13 9.06 -7.96 5.63
CA THR A 13 10.18 -7.37 6.36
C THR A 13 10.31 -5.88 6.07
N THR A 14 11.04 -5.17 6.93
CA THR A 14 11.46 -3.77 6.69
C THR A 14 12.21 -3.63 5.37
N HIS A 15 13.03 -4.62 5.01
CA HIS A 15 13.75 -4.63 3.74
C HIS A 15 12.81 -4.69 2.53
N ASP A 16 11.80 -5.58 2.55
CA ASP A 16 10.81 -5.68 1.47
C ASP A 16 10.06 -4.37 1.28
N LEU A 17 9.67 -3.74 2.39
CA LEU A 17 8.94 -2.48 2.43
C LEU A 17 9.78 -1.35 1.82
N THR A 18 10.99 -1.15 2.34
CA THR A 18 11.92 -0.12 1.87
C THR A 18 12.22 -0.29 0.38
N HIS A 19 12.54 -1.52 -0.05
CA HIS A 19 12.78 -1.82 -1.45
C HIS A 19 11.57 -1.48 -2.33
N SER A 20 10.37 -1.89 -1.92
CA SER A 20 9.14 -1.71 -2.69
C SER A 20 8.73 -0.24 -2.80
N VAL A 21 8.76 0.48 -1.67
CA VAL A 21 8.38 1.90 -1.61
C VAL A 21 9.37 2.73 -2.44
N THR A 22 10.68 2.57 -2.24
CA THR A 22 11.69 3.31 -3.02
C THR A 22 11.60 2.98 -4.51
N ARG A 23 11.40 1.72 -4.88
CA ARG A 23 11.26 1.29 -6.29
C ARG A 23 10.02 1.91 -6.95
N LEU A 24 8.89 2.03 -6.25
CA LEU A 24 7.67 2.58 -6.83
C LEU A 24 7.69 4.13 -6.84
N LEU A 25 8.18 4.77 -5.78
CA LEU A 25 8.37 6.23 -5.74
C LEU A 25 9.32 6.71 -6.85
N SER A 26 10.43 6.01 -7.07
CA SER A 26 11.42 6.39 -8.11
C SER A 26 10.90 6.28 -9.55
N ARG A 27 9.80 5.55 -9.79
CA ARG A 27 9.14 5.49 -11.11
C ARG A 27 8.19 6.67 -11.36
N GLY A 28 8.23 7.69 -10.49
CA GLY A 28 7.41 8.90 -10.58
C GLY A 28 6.03 8.76 -9.96
N GLY A 29 5.80 7.69 -9.20
CA GLY A 29 4.50 7.36 -8.64
C GLY A 29 4.32 7.78 -7.20
N SER A 30 3.07 7.83 -6.79
CA SER A 30 2.68 7.73 -5.39
C SER A 30 2.50 6.26 -5.03
N VAL A 31 2.64 5.91 -3.76
CA VAL A 31 2.55 4.54 -3.27
C VAL A 31 1.45 4.46 -2.23
N ILE A 32 0.69 3.38 -2.20
CA ILE A 32 -0.23 3.09 -1.09
C ILE A 32 0.26 1.84 -0.35
N VAL A 33 0.32 1.98 0.97
CA VAL A 33 0.77 0.95 1.91
C VAL A 33 -0.43 0.52 2.73
N LYS A 34 -0.79 -0.77 2.68
CA LYS A 34 -2.02 -1.33 3.23
C LYS A 34 -1.71 -2.43 4.24
N ARG A 35 -2.25 -2.33 5.45
CA ARG A 35 -2.14 -3.38 6.46
C ARG A 35 -3.20 -4.46 6.24
N ASP A 36 -2.78 -5.73 6.15
CA ASP A 36 -3.61 -6.88 5.79
C ASP A 36 -4.89 -7.06 6.65
N ARG A 37 -4.86 -6.68 7.93
CA ARG A 37 -5.99 -6.88 8.87
C ARG A 37 -6.78 -5.63 9.23
N ALA A 38 -6.58 -4.53 8.52
CA ALA A 38 -7.27 -3.29 8.83
C ALA A 38 -8.53 -3.14 7.98
N VAL A 39 -9.61 -2.63 8.59
CA VAL A 39 -10.89 -2.47 7.92
C VAL A 39 -10.92 -1.17 7.12
N SER A 40 -11.20 -1.28 5.81
CA SER A 40 -11.37 -0.13 4.91
C SER A 40 -10.13 0.79 4.86
N GLY A 41 -10.30 2.10 4.65
CA GLY A 41 -9.22 3.07 4.51
C GLY A 41 -8.36 3.30 5.77
N HIS A 42 -8.81 2.86 6.95
CA HIS A 42 -8.07 2.99 8.22
C HIS A 42 -6.79 2.13 8.27
N GLY A 43 -6.67 1.21 7.30
CA GLY A 43 -5.51 0.36 7.09
C GLY A 43 -4.45 0.91 6.16
N ASN A 44 -4.68 2.09 5.57
CA ASN A 44 -3.95 2.52 4.39
C ASN A 44 -3.29 3.88 4.61
N VAL A 45 -2.05 4.02 4.14
CA VAL A 45 -1.39 5.31 3.99
C VAL A 45 -0.91 5.48 2.57
N VAL A 46 -1.02 6.69 2.03
CA VAL A 46 -0.37 7.05 0.78
C VAL A 46 0.97 7.71 1.10
N VAL A 47 2.00 7.35 0.35
CA VAL A 47 3.32 7.96 0.36
C VAL A 47 3.51 8.68 -0.97
N THR A 48 3.75 9.99 -0.92
CA THR A 48 3.93 10.80 -2.15
C THR A 48 4.86 11.98 -1.90
N MET A 49 5.63 12.36 -2.91
CA MET A 49 6.40 13.61 -2.91
C MET A 49 5.61 14.77 -3.52
N ASP A 50 4.41 14.51 -4.07
CA ASP A 50 3.54 15.53 -4.63
C ASP A 50 2.70 16.18 -3.51
N PRO A 51 2.93 17.47 -3.17
CA PRO A 51 2.20 18.15 -2.12
C PRO A 51 0.72 18.36 -2.49
N ASP A 52 0.40 18.45 -3.77
CA ASP A 52 -0.91 18.84 -4.29
C ASP A 52 -1.79 17.63 -4.64
N LEU A 53 -1.27 16.41 -4.44
CA LEU A 53 -2.00 15.18 -4.72
C LEU A 53 -3.24 15.03 -3.83
N GLU A 54 -4.41 14.97 -4.45
CA GLU A 54 -5.64 14.58 -3.79
C GLU A 54 -5.66 13.06 -3.55
N VAL A 55 -5.77 12.67 -2.27
CA VAL A 55 -5.70 11.28 -1.84
C VAL A 55 -7.09 10.77 -1.43
N THR A 56 -7.47 9.62 -1.98
CA THR A 56 -8.71 8.91 -1.66
C THR A 56 -8.42 7.48 -1.20
N GLY A 57 -9.20 6.95 -0.26
CA GLY A 57 -9.09 5.55 0.18
C GLY A 57 -7.93 5.26 1.15
N ALA A 58 -7.30 6.31 1.70
CA ALA A 58 -6.28 6.22 2.73
C ALA A 58 -6.61 7.09 3.94
N MET A 59 -6.14 6.66 5.12
CA MET A 59 -6.35 7.36 6.39
C MET A 59 -5.50 8.63 6.49
N THR A 60 -4.27 8.56 5.98
CA THR A 60 -3.35 9.69 5.98
C THR A 60 -2.40 9.61 4.79
N THR A 61 -1.67 10.70 4.57
CA THR A 61 -0.65 10.83 3.54
C THR A 61 0.68 11.21 4.19
N ILE A 62 1.71 10.40 3.93
CA ILE A 62 3.09 10.66 4.34
C ILE A 62 3.79 11.35 3.16
N ARG A 63 4.41 12.50 3.43
CA ARG A 63 5.07 13.33 2.41
C ARG A 63 6.56 13.49 2.73
N PRO A 64 7.38 12.47 2.45
CA PRO A 64 8.79 12.54 2.73
C PRO A 64 9.46 13.57 1.80
N THR A 65 10.41 14.33 2.35
CA THR A 65 11.19 15.31 1.58
C THR A 65 12.37 14.65 0.84
N ASP A 66 12.76 13.45 1.27
CA ASP A 66 13.74 12.58 0.63
C ASP A 66 13.09 11.20 0.39
N PRO A 67 13.13 10.61 -0.81
CA PRO A 67 12.58 9.28 -1.07
C PRO A 67 13.25 8.13 -0.29
N ARG A 68 14.34 8.41 0.43
CA ARG A 68 15.02 7.49 1.36
C ARG A 68 14.55 7.65 2.80
N ASP A 69 13.87 8.75 3.12
CA ASP A 69 13.28 8.99 4.44
C ASP A 69 11.94 8.24 4.54
N LEU A 70 12.00 7.04 5.11
CA LEU A 70 10.86 6.13 5.23
C LEU A 70 10.48 5.85 6.69
N ASP A 71 10.97 6.65 7.64
CA ASP A 71 10.80 6.38 9.07
C ASP A 71 9.31 6.31 9.46
N GLU A 72 8.50 7.25 8.97
CA GLU A 72 7.04 7.24 9.19
C GLU A 72 6.35 6.04 8.53
N VAL A 73 6.83 5.61 7.36
CA VAL A 73 6.27 4.47 6.62
C VAL A 73 6.58 3.17 7.35
N LEU A 74 7.82 3.01 7.84
CA LEU A 74 8.26 1.87 8.64
C LEU A 74 7.50 1.81 9.97
N ALA A 75 7.36 2.94 10.65
CA ALA A 75 6.58 3.04 11.89
C ALA A 75 5.11 2.66 11.69
N PHE A 76 4.50 3.11 10.59
CA PHE A 76 3.14 2.73 10.23
C PHE A 76 2.99 1.23 9.94
N ALA A 77 3.93 0.66 9.17
CA ALA A 77 3.88 -0.72 8.73
C ALA A 77 4.07 -1.71 9.89
N GLY A 78 4.86 -1.34 10.91
CA GLY A 78 5.11 -2.20 12.08
C GLY A 78 5.82 -3.51 11.74
N LEU A 79 6.58 -3.53 10.63
CA LEU A 79 7.41 -4.66 10.23
C LEU A 79 8.73 -4.68 11.00
N THR A 80 9.32 -5.86 11.13
CA THR A 80 10.68 -6.03 11.65
C THR A 80 11.62 -6.47 10.53
N ASP A 81 12.92 -6.54 10.83
CA ASP A 81 13.92 -7.01 9.85
C ASP A 81 13.75 -8.48 9.44
N SER A 82 12.99 -9.27 10.20
CA SER A 82 12.87 -10.72 10.01
C SER A 82 11.45 -11.19 9.68
N HIS A 83 10.42 -10.46 10.11
CA HIS A 83 9.03 -10.88 9.95
C HIS A 83 8.02 -9.73 10.18
N ALA A 84 6.75 -10.03 9.89
CA ALA A 84 5.61 -9.14 10.02
C ALA A 84 4.74 -9.51 11.23
N PRO A 85 4.99 -8.95 12.43
CA PRO A 85 4.34 -9.38 13.67
C PRO A 85 2.83 -9.12 13.67
N LEU A 86 2.35 -8.15 12.88
CA LEU A 86 0.94 -7.75 12.80
C LEU A 86 0.24 -8.29 11.53
N GLY A 87 0.92 -9.10 10.74
CA GLY A 87 0.49 -9.51 9.40
C GLY A 87 1.21 -8.74 8.30
N GLU A 88 1.11 -9.24 7.08
CA GLU A 88 1.78 -8.68 5.91
C GLU A 88 1.28 -7.25 5.63
N VAL A 89 2.12 -6.50 4.93
CA VAL A 89 1.75 -5.18 4.42
C VAL A 89 1.83 -5.20 2.92
N VAL A 90 0.76 -4.82 2.23
CA VAL A 90 0.77 -4.70 0.77
C VAL A 90 1.26 -3.33 0.38
N VAL A 91 2.26 -3.28 -0.49
CA VAL A 91 2.75 -2.04 -1.11
C VAL A 91 2.39 -2.09 -2.58
N GLU A 92 1.67 -1.08 -3.06
CA GLU A 92 1.28 -0.97 -4.46
C GLU A 92 1.34 0.48 -4.94
N GLU A 93 1.39 0.64 -6.26
CA GLU A 93 1.24 1.93 -6.92
C GLU A 93 -0.11 2.57 -6.57
N PHE A 94 -0.08 3.83 -6.14
CA PHE A 94 -1.28 4.63 -5.95
C PHE A 94 -1.63 5.36 -7.24
N LEU A 95 -2.83 5.11 -7.75
CA LEU A 95 -3.35 5.71 -8.98
C LEU A 95 -4.37 6.81 -8.65
N PRO A 96 -4.00 8.11 -8.75
CA PRO A 96 -4.89 9.21 -8.41
C PRO A 96 -6.01 9.39 -9.44
N GLY A 97 -7.07 10.10 -9.04
CA GLY A 97 -8.21 10.43 -9.92
C GLY A 97 -9.04 9.21 -10.34
N CYS A 98 -8.79 8.04 -9.75
CA CYS A 98 -9.55 6.83 -10.02
C CYS A 98 -10.93 6.87 -9.34
N ARG A 99 -11.92 6.28 -9.99
CA ARG A 99 -13.25 6.04 -9.41
C ARG A 99 -13.33 4.60 -8.92
N SER A 100 -13.67 4.41 -7.65
CA SER A 100 -13.92 3.08 -7.10
C SER A 100 -15.21 2.48 -7.65
N VAL A 101 -15.11 1.24 -8.11
CA VAL A 101 -16.23 0.39 -8.54
C VAL A 101 -16.10 -0.96 -7.84
N TYR A 102 -17.21 -1.66 -7.64
CA TYR A 102 -17.20 -2.99 -7.04
C TYR A 102 -18.00 -3.96 -7.90
N VAL A 103 -17.55 -5.23 -7.90
CA VAL A 103 -18.26 -6.37 -8.48
C VAL A 103 -18.32 -7.42 -7.38
N GLU A 104 -19.52 -7.82 -6.99
CA GLU A 104 -19.75 -8.86 -6.00
C GLU A 104 -20.11 -10.16 -6.72
N VAL A 105 -19.45 -11.24 -6.34
CA VAL A 105 -19.70 -12.59 -6.85
C VAL A 105 -20.13 -13.45 -5.67
N LEU A 106 -21.26 -14.14 -5.82
CA LEU A 106 -21.71 -15.11 -4.83
C LEU A 106 -20.89 -16.39 -4.98
N CYS A 107 -20.16 -16.77 -3.93
CA CYS A 107 -19.42 -18.03 -3.86
C CYS A 107 -20.16 -19.00 -2.92
N PRO A 108 -21.03 -19.88 -3.42
CA PRO A 108 -21.74 -20.85 -2.58
C PRO A 108 -20.76 -21.81 -1.87
N GLU A 109 -21.10 -22.22 -0.64
CA GLU A 109 -20.25 -23.09 0.20
C GLU A 109 -19.95 -24.45 -0.45
N ASP A 110 -20.85 -24.91 -1.33
CA ASP A 110 -20.76 -26.22 -1.98
C ASP A 110 -19.89 -26.22 -3.25
N GLY A 111 -19.29 -25.08 -3.62
CA GLY A 111 -18.71 -24.89 -4.96
C GLY A 111 -19.80 -24.71 -6.02
N GLU A 112 -19.41 -24.51 -7.29
CA GLU A 112 -20.38 -24.60 -8.41
C GLU A 112 -21.10 -25.96 -8.44
#